data_AF-A0A2U9S1L6-F1
#
_entry.id   AF-A0A2U9S1L6-F1
#
_cell.length_a   1.000
_cell.length_b   1.000
_cell.length_c   1.000
_cell.angle_alpha   90.00
_cell.angle_beta   90.00
_cell.angle_gamma   90.00
#
_symmetry.space_group_name_H-M   'P 1'
#
loop_
_entity.id
_entity.type
_entity.pdbx_description
1 polymer ?
#
loop_
_entity_poly.entity_id
_entity_poly.type
_entity_poly.pdbx_seq_one_letter_code
_entity_poly.pdbx_strand_id
1 'polypeptide(L)'
;MHPNLLPTPEVADALASGRPVVALESTVISHGMPYPRNLETARALEAEVRAAGAIPATIAVMDGRIRIGLDDEALERLAAGGHAVRKLSRRDLPIAIATGALGATTVAATMIGARLAGIAVFATGGIGGVHRGAETSFDISADLDELARTSVCVVCAGAKSILDLPKTLEVLETRGVPVLGFGTDEFPAFYSRRSGLPVDHRCDNATAVADILRAKWRLGLDGGVLLANPIPPADELDADAMETAVAQALADAEANGIKGKDITPHLLAALERITGGRSLTANIALIRNNARVAAGVAAALAAA
;
A
#
# COMPACT_ATOMS: atom_id res chain seq x y z
N MET A 1 -19.24 -13.64 -8.84
CA MET A 1 -18.25 -13.29 -7.80
C MET A 1 -17.35 -14.49 -7.56
N HIS A 2 -16.04 -14.31 -7.40
CA HIS A 2 -15.10 -15.44 -7.25
C HIS A 2 -15.35 -16.21 -5.94
N PRO A 3 -15.33 -17.57 -5.93
CA PRO A 3 -15.81 -18.38 -4.81
C PRO A 3 -15.05 -18.14 -3.49
N ASN A 4 -13.78 -17.71 -3.58
CA ASN A 4 -12.96 -17.42 -2.40
C ASN A 4 -13.15 -16.00 -1.83
N LEU A 5 -13.91 -15.12 -2.48
CA LEU A 5 -14.16 -13.76 -1.97
C LEU A 5 -15.39 -13.72 -1.07
N LEU A 6 -15.35 -12.89 -0.04
CA LEU A 6 -16.50 -12.60 0.82
C LEU A 6 -16.54 -11.10 1.15
N PRO A 7 -17.23 -10.27 0.33
CA PRO A 7 -17.38 -8.86 0.61
C PRO A 7 -18.38 -8.60 1.75
N THR A 8 -18.25 -7.46 2.43
CA THR A 8 -19.32 -6.94 3.30
C THR A 8 -20.53 -6.54 2.45
N PRO A 9 -21.75 -6.51 3.03
CA PRO A 9 -22.94 -6.04 2.32
C PRO A 9 -22.78 -4.63 1.73
N GLU A 10 -22.13 -3.72 2.46
CA GLU A 10 -21.89 -2.36 2.00
C GLU A 10 -21.00 -2.30 0.75
N VAL A 11 -19.89 -3.06 0.73
CA VAL A 11 -19.00 -3.09 -0.43
C VAL A 11 -19.67 -3.78 -1.61
N ALA A 12 -20.40 -4.87 -1.38
CA ALA A 12 -21.14 -5.56 -2.43
C ALA A 12 -22.19 -4.63 -3.09
N ASP A 13 -22.95 -3.88 -2.30
CA ASP A 13 -23.92 -2.90 -2.80
C ASP A 13 -23.23 -1.74 -3.54
N ALA A 14 -22.13 -1.21 -3.01
CA ALA A 14 -21.37 -0.15 -3.67
C ALA A 14 -20.87 -0.58 -5.06
N LEU A 15 -20.31 -1.78 -5.16
CA LEU A 15 -19.86 -2.35 -6.44
C LEU A 15 -21.03 -2.57 -7.41
N ALA A 16 -22.17 -3.08 -6.93
CA ALA A 16 -23.35 -3.30 -7.76
C ALA A 16 -23.99 -2.00 -8.26
N SER A 17 -23.91 -0.92 -7.47
CA SER A 17 -24.46 0.40 -7.80
C SER A 17 -23.46 1.34 -8.48
N GLY A 18 -22.25 0.86 -8.82
CA GLY A 18 -21.21 1.67 -9.45
C GLY A 18 -20.67 2.79 -8.57
N ARG A 19 -20.84 2.70 -7.24
CA ARG A 19 -20.30 3.68 -6.29
C ARG A 19 -18.79 3.51 -6.11
N PRO A 20 -18.04 4.58 -5.85
CA PRO A 20 -16.60 4.51 -5.69
C PRO A 20 -16.21 3.67 -4.46
N VAL A 21 -15.32 2.71 -4.66
CA VAL A 21 -14.74 1.85 -3.62
C VAL A 21 -13.22 1.99 -3.64
N VAL A 22 -12.61 2.11 -2.46
CA VAL A 22 -11.16 2.16 -2.28
C VAL A 22 -10.73 0.96 -1.43
N ALA A 23 -9.88 0.11 -2.00
CA ALA A 23 -9.25 -0.96 -1.23
C ALA A 23 -8.25 -0.38 -0.22
N LEU A 24 -8.09 -1.06 0.92
CA LEU A 24 -7.08 -0.78 1.94
C LEU A 24 -6.38 -2.10 2.33
N GLU A 25 -5.07 -2.06 2.58
CA GLU A 25 -4.34 -3.27 3.01
C GLU A 25 -4.43 -3.49 4.52
N SER A 26 -4.20 -4.73 4.94
CA SER A 26 -4.19 -5.11 6.36
C SER A 26 -2.80 -5.29 6.95
N THR A 27 -1.72 -5.38 6.15
CA THR A 27 -0.35 -5.52 6.70
C THR A 27 0.05 -4.33 7.54
N VAL A 28 -0.36 -3.11 7.15
CA VAL A 28 -0.12 -1.90 7.95
C VAL A 28 -0.74 -2.00 9.36
N ILE A 29 -1.84 -2.74 9.49
CA ILE A 29 -2.55 -2.94 10.76
C ILE A 29 -1.78 -3.94 11.63
N SER A 30 -1.53 -5.15 11.15
CA SER A 30 -0.96 -6.20 12.01
C SER A 30 0.57 -6.15 12.15
N HIS A 31 1.29 -5.54 11.21
CA HIS A 31 2.76 -5.59 11.15
C HIS A 31 3.41 -4.21 11.00
N GLY A 32 2.62 -3.15 10.80
CA GLY A 32 3.13 -1.79 10.61
C GLY A 32 3.07 -0.94 11.87
N MET A 33 2.21 -1.27 12.83
CA MET A 33 1.95 -0.44 14.02
C MET A 33 1.60 -1.32 15.23
N PRO A 34 1.92 -0.87 16.46
CA PRO A 34 1.57 -1.60 17.68
C PRO A 34 0.07 -1.45 18.02
N TYR A 35 -0.48 -2.44 18.74
CA TYR A 35 -1.82 -2.35 19.33
C TYR A 35 -1.81 -1.45 20.58
N PRO A 36 -2.86 -0.63 20.85
CA PRO A 36 -4.12 -0.47 20.10
C PRO A 36 -4.06 0.53 18.93
N ARG A 37 -2.91 1.19 18.72
CA ARG A 37 -2.76 2.26 17.74
C ARG A 37 -3.00 1.81 16.30
N ASN A 38 -2.69 0.56 15.99
CA ASN A 38 -3.00 -0.05 14.70
C ASN A 38 -4.51 -0.08 14.39
N LEU A 39 -5.35 -0.44 15.36
CA LEU A 39 -6.80 -0.47 15.22
C LEU A 39 -7.38 0.94 15.06
N GLU A 40 -6.90 1.88 15.89
CA GLU A 40 -7.26 3.30 15.77
C GLU A 40 -6.93 3.86 14.39
N THR A 41 -5.74 3.54 13.88
CA THR A 41 -5.30 3.97 12.56
C THR A 41 -6.16 3.34 11.46
N ALA A 42 -6.46 2.05 11.56
CA ALA A 42 -7.31 1.36 10.59
C ALA A 42 -8.70 1.99 10.51
N ARG A 43 -9.35 2.23 11.66
CA ARG A 43 -10.64 2.93 11.75
C ARG A 43 -10.56 4.35 11.18
N ALA A 44 -9.49 5.09 11.50
CA ALA A 44 -9.29 6.43 10.99
C ALA A 44 -9.11 6.47 9.47
N LEU A 45 -8.46 5.46 8.88
CA LEU A 45 -8.32 5.34 7.43
C LEU A 45 -9.65 5.04 6.75
N GLU A 46 -10.45 4.13 7.29
CA GLU A 46 -11.80 3.87 6.76
C GLU A 46 -12.67 5.14 6.86
N ALA A 47 -12.58 5.87 7.96
CA ALA A 47 -13.28 7.14 8.13
C ALA A 47 -12.83 8.21 7.13
N GLU A 48 -11.53 8.28 6.82
CA GLU A 48 -11.00 9.23 5.83
C GLU A 48 -11.52 8.94 4.42
N VAL A 49 -11.56 7.66 4.00
CA VAL A 49 -12.15 7.26 2.71
C VAL A 49 -13.63 7.63 2.64
N ARG A 50 -14.39 7.38 3.72
CA ARG A 50 -15.82 7.74 3.82
C ARG A 50 -16.03 9.24 3.74
N ALA A 51 -15.24 10.02 4.47
CA ALA A 51 -15.30 11.49 4.47
C ALA A 51 -14.99 12.07 3.08
N ALA A 52 -14.14 11.40 2.30
CA ALA A 52 -13.83 11.74 0.92
C ALA A 52 -14.86 11.22 -0.11
N GLY A 53 -15.97 10.62 0.33
CA GLY A 53 -17.09 10.23 -0.52
C GLY A 53 -16.98 8.85 -1.18
N ALA A 54 -16.06 8.00 -0.72
CA ALA A 54 -15.91 6.63 -1.22
C ALA A 54 -16.16 5.59 -0.12
N ILE A 55 -16.34 4.33 -0.53
CA ILE A 55 -16.56 3.21 0.40
C ILE A 55 -15.22 2.50 0.65
N PRO A 56 -14.75 2.38 1.90
CA PRO A 56 -13.54 1.65 2.22
C PRO A 56 -13.77 0.15 2.14
N ALA A 57 -12.78 -0.56 1.59
CA ALA A 57 -12.74 -2.01 1.58
C ALA A 57 -11.39 -2.49 2.11
N THR A 58 -11.24 -2.57 3.44
CA THR A 58 -10.07 -3.23 4.05
C THR A 58 -10.05 -4.70 3.67
N ILE A 59 -8.95 -5.18 3.10
CA ILE A 59 -8.80 -6.54 2.59
C ILE A 59 -7.95 -7.36 3.55
N ALA A 60 -8.38 -8.57 3.87
CA ALA A 60 -7.65 -9.54 4.68
C ALA A 60 -8.04 -10.97 4.29
N VAL A 61 -7.33 -11.98 4.80
CA VAL A 61 -7.75 -13.38 4.73
C VAL A 61 -8.21 -13.84 6.12
N MET A 62 -9.43 -14.35 6.20
CA MET A 62 -10.02 -14.85 7.43
C MET A 62 -10.86 -16.09 7.12
N ASP A 63 -10.68 -17.14 7.91
CA ASP A 63 -11.53 -18.35 7.88
C ASP A 63 -11.64 -18.95 6.47
N GLY A 64 -10.52 -18.95 5.74
CA GLY A 64 -10.39 -19.54 4.41
C GLY A 64 -10.93 -18.67 3.27
N ARG A 65 -11.24 -17.40 3.53
CA ARG A 65 -11.82 -16.47 2.55
C ARG A 65 -11.06 -15.17 2.49
N ILE A 66 -10.97 -14.59 1.30
CA ILE A 66 -10.50 -13.21 1.12
C ILE A 66 -11.69 -12.30 1.44
N ARG A 67 -11.60 -11.58 2.56
CA ARG A 67 -12.59 -10.61 3.01
C ARG A 67 -12.39 -9.30 2.26
N ILE A 68 -13.46 -8.71 1.75
CA ILE A 68 -13.44 -7.43 1.03
C ILE A 68 -14.30 -6.43 1.80
N GLY A 69 -13.64 -5.53 2.54
CA GLY A 69 -14.25 -4.84 3.66
C GLY A 69 -14.25 -5.73 4.91
N LEU A 70 -14.09 -5.10 6.07
CA LEU A 70 -14.15 -5.73 7.38
C LEU A 70 -15.21 -5.01 8.22
N ASP A 71 -15.94 -5.75 9.04
CA ASP A 71 -16.68 -5.16 10.14
C ASP A 71 -15.73 -4.87 11.32
N ASP A 72 -16.22 -4.16 12.32
CA ASP A 72 -15.40 -3.71 13.45
C ASP A 72 -14.80 -4.89 14.24
N GLU A 73 -15.56 -5.99 14.40
CA GLU A 73 -15.09 -7.20 15.07
C GLU A 73 -13.96 -7.88 14.28
N ALA A 74 -14.10 -8.01 12.96
CA ALA A 74 -13.06 -8.57 12.12
C ALA A 74 -11.81 -7.70 12.09
N LEU A 75 -11.97 -6.37 12.10
CA LEU A 75 -10.87 -5.42 12.16
C LEU A 75 -10.12 -5.51 13.51
N GLU A 76 -10.86 -5.61 14.62
CA GLU A 76 -10.28 -5.80 15.94
C GLU A 76 -9.55 -7.14 16.07
N ARG A 77 -10.16 -8.25 15.57
CA ARG A 77 -9.51 -9.57 15.54
C ARG A 77 -8.17 -9.54 14.79
N LEU A 78 -8.12 -8.80 13.68
CA LEU A 78 -6.89 -8.62 12.89
C LEU A 78 -5.85 -7.76 13.64
N ALA A 79 -6.29 -6.68 14.31
CA ALA A 79 -5.39 -5.77 15.02
C ALA A 79 -4.83 -6.36 16.32
N ALA A 80 -5.65 -7.09 17.06
CA ALA A 80 -5.27 -7.76 18.31
C ALA A 80 -4.46 -9.05 18.09
N GLY A 81 -4.53 -9.64 16.90
CA GLY A 81 -3.88 -10.92 16.60
C GLY A 81 -2.34 -10.88 16.56
N GLY A 82 -1.72 -9.69 16.49
CA GLY A 82 -0.27 -9.51 16.55
C GLY A 82 0.49 -10.45 15.60
N HIS A 83 1.54 -11.12 16.10
CA HIS A 83 2.36 -12.05 15.33
C HIS A 83 1.65 -13.35 14.91
N ALA A 84 0.47 -13.68 15.46
CA ALA A 84 -0.31 -14.83 15.01
C ALA A 84 -0.97 -14.59 13.65
N VAL A 85 -1.14 -13.31 13.27
CA VAL A 85 -1.63 -12.91 11.96
C VAL A 85 -0.52 -13.11 10.94
N ARG A 86 -0.75 -13.95 9.93
CA ARG A 86 0.25 -14.17 8.89
C ARG A 86 0.34 -12.96 7.96
N LYS A 87 1.54 -12.43 7.71
CA LYS A 87 1.79 -11.51 6.58
C LYS A 87 1.68 -12.28 5.27
N LEU A 88 0.73 -11.88 4.41
CA LEU A 88 0.41 -12.57 3.18
C LEU A 88 0.83 -11.77 1.95
N SER A 89 1.73 -12.32 1.16
CA SER A 89 1.97 -11.93 -0.22
C SER A 89 1.30 -12.92 -1.18
N ARG A 90 1.51 -12.75 -2.49
CA ARG A 90 0.92 -13.58 -3.55
C ARG A 90 1.10 -15.08 -3.29
N ARG A 91 2.30 -15.51 -2.89
CA ARG A 91 2.62 -16.92 -2.65
C ARG A 91 1.95 -17.50 -1.40
N ASP A 92 1.57 -16.64 -0.46
CA ASP A 92 1.03 -17.06 0.83
C ASP A 92 -0.51 -17.20 0.78
N LEU A 93 -1.17 -16.52 -0.17
CA LEU A 93 -2.63 -16.53 -0.33
C LEU A 93 -3.24 -17.94 -0.44
N PRO A 94 -2.76 -18.85 -1.32
CA PRO A 94 -3.35 -20.18 -1.43
C PRO A 94 -3.24 -20.98 -0.13
N ILE A 95 -2.12 -20.82 0.58
CA ILE A 95 -1.85 -21.52 1.85
C ILE A 95 -2.80 -20.99 2.94
N ALA A 96 -2.94 -19.68 3.06
CA ALA A 96 -3.82 -19.07 4.06
C ALA A 96 -5.29 -19.44 3.83
N ILE A 97 -5.74 -19.44 2.57
CA ILE A 97 -7.09 -19.87 2.18
C ILE A 97 -7.30 -21.35 2.53
N ALA A 98 -6.40 -22.23 2.13
CA ALA A 98 -6.56 -23.68 2.36
C ALA A 98 -6.51 -24.08 3.84
N THR A 99 -5.73 -23.35 4.66
CA THR A 99 -5.57 -23.64 6.09
C THR A 99 -6.53 -22.88 7.00
N GLY A 100 -7.33 -21.97 6.45
CA GLY A 100 -8.21 -21.11 7.24
C GLY A 100 -7.47 -20.08 8.10
N ALA A 101 -6.20 -19.78 7.81
CA ALA A 101 -5.38 -18.91 8.63
C ALA A 101 -5.87 -17.45 8.59
N LEU A 102 -5.79 -16.77 9.74
CA LEU A 102 -5.91 -15.32 9.81
C LEU A 102 -4.65 -14.67 9.20
N GLY A 103 -4.85 -13.80 8.22
CA GLY A 103 -3.73 -13.18 7.53
C GLY A 103 -3.99 -11.76 7.06
N ALA A 104 -2.97 -10.94 7.24
CA ALA A 104 -2.90 -9.57 6.79
C ALA A 104 -2.27 -9.52 5.40
N THR A 105 -2.96 -8.95 4.42
CA THR A 105 -2.51 -8.85 3.03
C THR A 105 -1.53 -7.69 2.87
N THR A 106 -0.43 -7.94 2.18
CA THR A 106 0.52 -6.92 1.68
C THR A 106 -0.09 -6.15 0.51
N VAL A 107 0.64 -5.20 -0.07
CA VAL A 107 0.25 -4.52 -1.31
C VAL A 107 -0.08 -5.54 -2.41
N ALA A 108 0.80 -6.51 -2.70
CA ALA A 108 0.55 -7.53 -3.71
C ALA A 108 -0.75 -8.32 -3.45
N ALA A 109 -0.92 -8.86 -2.24
CA ALA A 109 -2.11 -9.66 -1.92
C ALA A 109 -3.40 -8.83 -1.92
N THR A 110 -3.31 -7.55 -1.53
CA THR A 110 -4.44 -6.61 -1.53
C THR A 110 -4.85 -6.27 -2.97
N MET A 111 -3.89 -6.04 -3.87
CA MET A 111 -4.17 -5.84 -5.30
C MET A 111 -4.92 -7.03 -5.91
N ILE A 112 -4.50 -8.26 -5.61
CA ILE A 112 -5.20 -9.48 -6.07
C ILE A 112 -6.64 -9.49 -5.56
N GLY A 113 -6.84 -9.28 -4.25
CA GLY A 113 -8.18 -9.25 -3.65
C GLY A 113 -9.06 -8.16 -4.26
N ALA A 114 -8.52 -6.95 -4.43
CA ALA A 114 -9.21 -5.81 -5.03
C ALA A 114 -9.62 -6.11 -6.47
N ARG A 115 -8.70 -6.60 -7.31
CA ARG A 115 -8.97 -6.92 -8.71
C ARG A 115 -10.01 -8.02 -8.87
N LEU A 116 -9.95 -9.06 -8.04
CA LEU A 116 -10.94 -10.14 -8.02
C LEU A 116 -12.34 -9.63 -7.61
N ALA A 117 -12.40 -8.62 -6.74
CA ALA A 117 -13.64 -7.97 -6.32
C ALA A 117 -14.16 -6.93 -7.33
N GLY A 118 -13.35 -6.51 -8.32
CA GLY A 118 -13.70 -5.44 -9.26
C GLY A 118 -13.39 -4.03 -8.74
N ILE A 119 -12.54 -3.91 -7.72
CA ILE A 119 -12.09 -2.62 -7.18
C ILE A 119 -10.82 -2.19 -7.95
N ALA A 120 -10.85 -0.99 -8.53
CA ALA A 120 -9.78 -0.47 -9.38
C ALA A 120 -8.77 0.44 -8.67
N VAL A 121 -9.05 0.89 -7.44
CA VAL A 121 -8.21 1.83 -6.69
C VAL A 121 -7.90 1.29 -5.30
N PHE A 122 -6.63 1.41 -4.90
CA PHE A 122 -6.10 0.94 -3.63
C PHE A 122 -5.22 2.02 -3.00
N ALA A 123 -5.42 2.34 -1.73
CA ALA A 123 -4.53 3.21 -0.96
C ALA A 123 -3.67 2.42 0.04
N THR A 124 -2.37 2.71 0.05
CA THR A 124 -1.43 2.24 1.08
C THR A 124 -0.54 3.41 1.53
N GLY A 125 0.27 3.21 2.56
CA GLY A 125 1.32 4.16 2.89
C GLY A 125 2.38 4.20 1.79
N GLY A 126 2.98 3.06 1.47
CA GLY A 126 4.13 2.97 0.58
C GLY A 126 4.31 1.55 0.08
N ILE A 127 4.69 1.37 -1.18
CA ILE A 127 4.89 0.03 -1.74
C ILE A 127 6.18 -0.62 -1.20
N GLY A 128 6.27 -1.95 -1.27
CA GLY A 128 7.56 -2.62 -1.30
C GLY A 128 8.30 -2.33 -2.62
N GLY A 129 9.56 -2.74 -2.71
CA GLY A 129 10.39 -2.46 -3.88
C GLY A 129 11.65 -3.28 -3.88
N VAL A 130 12.69 -2.77 -4.55
CA VAL A 130 14.01 -3.37 -4.54
C VAL A 130 14.71 -3.00 -3.24
N HIS A 131 15.20 -3.99 -2.49
CA HIS A 131 15.94 -3.72 -1.26
C HIS A 131 17.36 -3.24 -1.57
N ARG A 132 17.96 -2.45 -0.66
CA ARG A 132 19.38 -2.09 -0.76
C ARG A 132 20.23 -3.37 -0.69
N GLY A 133 21.14 -3.54 -1.65
CA GLY A 133 21.96 -4.77 -1.82
C GLY A 133 21.32 -5.89 -2.66
N ALA A 134 20.16 -5.65 -3.28
CA ALA A 134 19.46 -6.64 -4.11
C ALA A 134 20.24 -7.13 -5.33
N GLU A 135 21.27 -6.39 -5.79
CA GLU A 135 22.19 -6.83 -6.83
C GLU A 135 22.93 -8.14 -6.47
N THR A 136 23.04 -8.44 -5.18
CA THR A 136 23.63 -9.70 -4.67
C THR A 136 22.57 -10.59 -4.03
N SER A 137 21.64 -10.02 -3.24
CA SER A 137 20.68 -10.81 -2.45
C SER A 137 19.43 -11.22 -3.22
N PHE A 138 19.11 -10.50 -4.30
CA PHE A 138 17.86 -10.63 -5.07
C PHE A 138 16.60 -10.41 -4.22
N ASP A 139 16.73 -9.67 -3.11
CA ASP A 139 15.59 -9.31 -2.26
C ASP A 139 14.77 -8.18 -2.91
N ILE A 140 13.76 -8.60 -3.68
CA ILE A 140 12.87 -7.74 -4.45
C ILE A 140 11.43 -8.07 -4.07
N SER A 141 10.65 -7.05 -3.69
CA SER A 141 9.26 -7.23 -3.31
C SER A 141 8.42 -7.77 -4.47
N ALA A 142 7.57 -8.75 -4.15
CA ALA A 142 6.54 -9.26 -5.06
C ALA A 142 5.50 -8.18 -5.45
N ASP A 143 5.45 -7.05 -4.74
CA ASP A 143 4.59 -5.92 -5.09
C ASP A 143 4.89 -5.39 -6.51
N LEU A 144 6.15 -5.40 -6.94
CA LEU A 144 6.54 -4.89 -8.26
C LEU A 144 6.03 -5.81 -9.38
N ASP A 145 6.13 -7.12 -9.18
CA ASP A 145 5.58 -8.09 -10.12
C ASP A 145 4.05 -8.14 -10.11
N GLU A 146 3.40 -7.79 -8.98
CA GLU A 146 1.95 -7.66 -8.92
C GLU A 146 1.46 -6.39 -9.63
N LEU A 147 2.16 -5.26 -9.44
CA LEU A 147 1.96 -4.04 -10.23
C LEU A 147 2.06 -4.30 -11.73
N ALA A 148 2.99 -5.16 -12.17
CA ALA A 148 3.11 -5.53 -13.58
C ALA A 148 1.92 -6.32 -14.15
N ARG A 149 1.10 -6.96 -13.29
CA ARG A 149 0.10 -7.95 -13.71
C ARG A 149 -1.35 -7.55 -13.41
N THR A 150 -1.56 -6.80 -12.35
CA THR A 150 -2.89 -6.61 -11.77
C THR A 150 -3.38 -5.19 -11.95
N SER A 151 -4.46 -5.04 -12.71
CA SER A 151 -5.11 -3.76 -13.06
C SER A 151 -5.76 -3.08 -11.86
N VAL A 152 -4.94 -2.46 -11.03
CA VAL A 152 -5.30 -1.63 -9.88
C VAL A 152 -4.37 -0.42 -9.83
N CYS A 153 -4.94 0.77 -9.63
CA CYS A 153 -4.18 1.98 -9.32
C CYS A 153 -3.80 1.96 -7.83
N VAL A 154 -2.51 1.99 -7.53
CA VAL A 154 -1.99 2.00 -6.16
C VAL A 154 -1.55 3.42 -5.82
N VAL A 155 -2.27 4.06 -4.89
CA VAL A 155 -1.95 5.39 -4.38
C VAL A 155 -1.07 5.25 -3.14
N CYS A 156 0.13 5.82 -3.17
CA CYS A 156 1.10 5.70 -2.09
C CYS A 156 2.07 6.89 -2.03
N ALA A 157 2.82 7.03 -0.94
CA ALA A 157 3.89 8.02 -0.81
C ALA A 157 5.21 7.52 -1.42
N GLY A 158 5.14 6.86 -2.57
CA GLY A 158 6.28 6.17 -3.20
C GLY A 158 6.59 4.82 -2.56
N ALA A 159 7.84 4.37 -2.67
CA ALA A 159 8.31 3.16 -2.01
C ALA A 159 8.87 3.48 -0.62
N LYS A 160 8.77 2.53 0.33
CA LYS A 160 9.25 2.74 1.71
C LYS A 160 10.72 3.19 1.72
N SER A 161 11.07 4.16 2.56
CA SER A 161 12.41 4.80 2.59
C SER A 161 13.59 3.85 2.85
N ILE A 162 13.31 2.66 3.39
CA ILE A 162 14.30 1.60 3.64
C ILE A 162 14.79 0.88 2.37
N LEU A 163 14.19 1.18 1.22
CA LEU A 163 14.44 0.52 -0.06
C LEU A 163 15.47 1.27 -0.91
N ASP A 164 15.83 0.67 -2.03
CA ASP A 164 16.63 1.26 -3.10
C ASP A 164 15.66 1.88 -4.13
N LEU A 165 15.41 3.19 -4.01
CA LEU A 165 14.44 3.89 -4.86
C LEU A 165 14.85 3.91 -6.34
N PRO A 166 16.11 4.22 -6.71
CA PRO A 166 16.55 4.15 -8.10
C PRO A 166 16.31 2.78 -8.72
N LYS A 167 16.75 1.68 -8.07
CA LYS A 167 16.52 0.33 -8.61
C LYS A 167 15.04 -0.04 -8.64
N THR A 168 14.23 0.48 -7.71
CA THR A 168 12.79 0.25 -7.71
C THR A 168 12.14 0.87 -8.95
N LEU A 169 12.50 2.10 -9.32
CA LEU A 169 12.00 2.74 -10.54
C LEU A 169 12.45 2.01 -11.80
N GLU A 170 13.72 1.58 -11.88
CA GLU A 170 14.24 0.79 -13.01
C GLU A 170 13.49 -0.53 -13.21
N VAL A 171 13.14 -1.23 -12.12
CA VAL A 171 12.32 -2.44 -12.21
C VAL A 171 10.90 -2.12 -12.67
N LEU A 172 10.28 -1.04 -12.18
CA LEU A 172 8.95 -0.61 -12.62
C LEU A 172 8.93 -0.25 -14.11
N GLU A 173 9.94 0.47 -14.59
CA GLU A 173 10.15 0.78 -16.00
C GLU A 173 10.27 -0.50 -16.82
N THR A 174 11.16 -1.41 -16.42
CA THR A 174 11.37 -2.70 -17.08
C THR A 174 10.09 -3.54 -17.15
N ARG A 175 9.22 -3.42 -16.15
CA ARG A 175 7.93 -4.11 -16.07
C ARG A 175 6.79 -3.37 -16.77
N GLY A 176 7.04 -2.18 -17.33
CA GLY A 176 6.03 -1.37 -18.01
C GLY A 176 4.93 -0.85 -17.08
N VAL A 177 5.25 -0.62 -15.80
CA VAL A 177 4.33 -0.05 -14.81
C VAL A 177 4.46 1.48 -14.82
N PRO A 178 3.43 2.24 -15.23
CA PRO A 178 3.48 3.70 -15.18
C PRO A 178 3.57 4.22 -13.75
N VAL A 179 4.47 5.19 -13.53
CA VAL A 179 4.65 5.91 -12.27
C VAL A 179 4.21 7.36 -12.47
N LEU A 180 3.08 7.71 -11.87
CA LEU A 180 2.49 9.05 -11.93
C LEU A 180 2.76 9.81 -10.64
N GLY A 181 3.06 11.11 -10.73
CA GLY A 181 3.17 12.00 -9.57
C GLY A 181 1.88 12.81 -9.37
N PHE A 182 1.30 12.80 -8.18
CA PHE A 182 0.12 13.60 -7.86
C PHE A 182 0.53 15.02 -7.43
N GLY A 183 0.38 16.00 -8.33
CA GLY A 183 0.81 17.38 -8.12
C GLY A 183 2.33 17.56 -7.95
N THR A 184 3.12 16.61 -8.45
CA THR A 184 4.58 16.58 -8.34
C THR A 184 5.21 15.97 -9.58
N ASP A 185 6.42 16.43 -9.93
CA ASP A 185 7.27 15.90 -10.99
C ASP A 185 8.34 14.92 -10.44
N GLU A 186 8.31 14.69 -9.13
CA GLU A 186 9.31 13.93 -8.38
C GLU A 186 8.67 12.77 -7.63
N PHE A 187 9.34 11.62 -7.63
CA PHE A 187 8.94 10.42 -6.89
C PHE A 187 9.23 10.65 -5.39
N PRO A 188 8.22 10.65 -4.50
CA PRO A 188 8.43 10.90 -3.08
C PRO A 188 9.15 9.74 -2.39
N ALA A 189 9.98 10.06 -1.40
CA ALA A 189 10.75 9.11 -0.60
C ALA A 189 10.03 8.73 0.71
N PHE A 190 8.72 8.44 0.64
CA PHE A 190 7.89 8.06 1.77
C PHE A 190 7.74 9.17 2.83
N TYR A 191 8.72 9.33 3.72
CA TYR A 191 8.71 10.37 4.76
C TYR A 191 9.11 11.76 4.25
N SER A 192 9.77 11.81 3.09
CA SER A 192 10.22 13.05 2.46
C SER A 192 9.51 13.23 1.11
N ARG A 193 9.13 14.45 0.80
CA ARG A 193 8.51 14.80 -0.49
C ARG A 193 9.51 14.71 -1.63
N ARG A 194 10.81 14.75 -1.31
CA ARG A 194 11.92 14.73 -2.25
C ARG A 194 12.75 13.45 -2.17
N SER A 195 13.13 12.92 -3.32
CA SER A 195 14.10 11.83 -3.52
C SER A 195 15.18 12.16 -4.56
N GLY A 196 15.00 13.22 -5.35
CA GLY A 196 15.79 13.55 -6.54
C GLY A 196 15.43 12.74 -7.79
N LEU A 197 14.45 11.84 -7.72
CA LEU A 197 14.09 10.93 -8.81
C LEU A 197 12.80 11.39 -9.51
N PRO A 198 12.73 11.40 -10.85
CA PRO A 198 11.53 11.82 -11.56
C PRO A 198 10.42 10.75 -11.52
N VAL A 199 9.18 11.18 -11.73
CA VAL A 199 8.07 10.32 -12.17
C VAL A 199 7.93 10.35 -13.69
N ASP A 200 7.17 9.44 -14.28
CA ASP A 200 6.93 9.43 -15.74
C ASP A 200 6.05 10.60 -16.16
N HIS A 201 5.06 10.95 -15.33
CA HIS A 201 4.12 12.01 -15.64
C HIS A 201 3.46 12.60 -14.39
N ARG A 202 3.33 13.92 -14.37
CA ARG A 202 2.62 14.66 -13.33
C ARG A 202 1.12 14.77 -13.63
N CYS A 203 0.30 14.43 -12.65
CA CYS A 203 -1.15 14.60 -12.67
C CYS A 203 -1.58 15.58 -11.57
N ASP A 204 -2.17 16.72 -11.92
CA ASP A 204 -2.56 17.75 -10.93
C ASP A 204 -3.94 17.50 -10.29
N ASN A 205 -4.71 16.52 -10.78
CA ASN A 205 -6.03 16.19 -10.23
C ASN A 205 -6.43 14.73 -10.49
N ALA A 206 -7.47 14.27 -9.79
CA ALA A 206 -7.97 12.90 -9.87
C ALA A 206 -8.54 12.52 -11.25
N THR A 207 -9.11 13.47 -11.98
CA THR A 207 -9.65 13.24 -13.33
C THR A 207 -8.54 12.88 -14.31
N ALA A 208 -7.41 13.60 -14.28
CA ALA A 208 -6.25 13.30 -15.11
C ALA A 208 -5.73 11.87 -14.86
N VAL A 209 -5.66 11.45 -13.59
CA VAL A 209 -5.30 10.07 -13.24
C VAL A 209 -6.31 9.09 -13.81
N ALA A 210 -7.62 9.32 -13.61
CA ALA A 210 -8.68 8.44 -14.09
C ALA A 210 -8.66 8.27 -15.62
N ASP A 211 -8.37 9.33 -16.37
CA ASP A 211 -8.27 9.29 -17.83
C ASP A 211 -7.10 8.43 -18.32
N ILE A 212 -5.95 8.50 -17.65
CA ILE A 212 -4.80 7.63 -17.93
C ILE A 212 -5.15 6.16 -17.64
N LEU A 213 -5.80 5.88 -16.50
CA LEU A 213 -6.24 4.52 -16.15
C LEU A 213 -7.19 3.94 -17.20
N ARG A 214 -8.18 4.74 -17.63
CA ARG A 214 -9.11 4.36 -18.71
C ARG A 214 -8.36 4.10 -20.02
N ALA A 215 -7.44 4.97 -20.41
CA ALA A 215 -6.67 4.80 -21.64
C ALA A 215 -5.84 3.51 -21.61
N LYS A 216 -5.09 3.26 -20.52
CA LYS A 216 -4.29 2.04 -20.34
C LYS A 216 -5.14 0.78 -20.48
N TRP A 217 -6.23 0.68 -19.72
CA TRP A 217 -7.03 -0.55 -19.70
C TRP A 217 -7.91 -0.71 -20.95
N ARG A 218 -8.29 0.37 -21.65
CA ARG A 218 -8.95 0.29 -22.97
C ARG A 218 -8.03 -0.21 -24.07
N LEU A 219 -6.73 0.04 -23.98
CA LEU A 219 -5.73 -0.51 -24.90
C LEU A 219 -5.47 -2.01 -24.68
N GLY A 220 -6.07 -2.62 -23.65
CA GLY A 220 -5.80 -4.01 -23.28
C GLY A 220 -4.44 -4.20 -22.60
N LEU A 221 -3.83 -3.12 -22.09
CA LEU A 221 -2.57 -3.18 -21.37
C LEU A 221 -2.83 -3.51 -19.90
N ASP A 222 -2.78 -4.80 -19.58
CA ASP A 222 -2.87 -5.29 -18.21
C ASP A 222 -1.79 -4.68 -17.28
N GLY A 223 -1.97 -4.87 -15.97
CA GLY A 223 -1.10 -4.26 -14.96
C GLY A 223 -1.67 -2.98 -14.36
N GLY A 224 -1.12 -2.62 -13.21
CA GLY A 224 -1.49 -1.48 -12.42
C GLY A 224 -0.83 -0.18 -12.87
N VAL A 225 -1.08 0.85 -12.08
CA VAL A 225 -0.43 2.16 -12.18
C VAL A 225 -0.06 2.57 -10.76
N LEU A 226 1.14 3.09 -10.58
CA LEU A 226 1.58 3.64 -9.31
C LEU A 226 1.32 5.15 -9.31
N LEU A 227 0.47 5.64 -8.39
CA LEU A 227 0.25 7.06 -8.17
C LEU A 227 1.01 7.50 -6.91
N ALA A 228 2.18 8.10 -7.12
CA ALA A 228 3.04 8.67 -6.10
C ALA A 228 2.48 10.01 -5.61
N ASN A 229 2.02 10.05 -4.37
CA ASN A 229 1.43 11.21 -3.70
C ASN A 229 2.33 11.63 -2.51
N PRO A 230 3.03 12.77 -2.58
CA PRO A 230 3.92 13.20 -1.51
C PRO A 230 3.21 13.37 -0.17
N ILE A 231 3.92 13.08 0.92
CA ILE A 231 3.48 13.39 2.29
C ILE A 231 3.11 14.88 2.41
N PRO A 232 2.08 15.26 3.21
CA PRO A 232 1.76 16.67 3.42
C PRO A 232 2.98 17.47 3.94
N PRO A 233 3.16 18.75 3.53
CA PRO A 233 4.35 19.51 3.92
C PRO A 233 4.54 19.67 5.43
N ALA A 234 3.44 19.71 6.19
CA ALA A 234 3.49 19.86 7.65
C ALA A 234 3.99 18.62 8.39
N ASP A 235 3.94 17.45 7.73
CA ASP A 235 4.27 16.15 8.32
C ASP A 235 5.59 15.58 7.76
N GLU A 236 6.22 16.30 6.83
CA GLU A 236 7.47 15.91 6.19
C GLU A 236 8.63 15.76 7.19
N LEU A 237 9.44 14.73 6.99
CA LEU A 237 10.71 14.56 7.69
C LEU A 237 11.86 14.91 6.75
N ASP A 238 12.92 15.47 7.36
CA ASP A 238 14.14 15.87 6.66
C ASP A 238 14.79 14.65 5.98
N ALA A 239 15.08 14.78 4.69
CA ALA A 239 15.54 13.67 3.87
C ALA A 239 16.91 13.13 4.32
N ASP A 240 17.85 14.03 4.63
CA ASP A 240 19.21 13.66 5.04
C ASP A 240 19.21 12.99 6.43
N ALA A 241 18.39 13.52 7.34
CA ALA A 241 18.18 12.90 8.65
C ALA A 241 17.55 11.51 8.53
N MET A 242 16.58 11.33 7.63
CA MET A 242 15.95 10.04 7.38
C MET A 242 16.91 9.04 6.73
N GLU A 243 17.72 9.45 5.77
CA GLU A 243 18.75 8.60 5.17
C GLU A 243 19.78 8.14 6.22
N THR A 244 20.19 9.04 7.11
CA THR A 244 21.08 8.70 8.23
C THR A 244 20.43 7.66 9.15
N ALA A 245 19.16 7.85 9.50
CA ALA A 245 18.42 6.90 10.34
C ALA A 245 18.23 5.53 9.66
N VAL A 246 17.96 5.51 8.35
CA VAL A 246 17.83 4.27 7.55
C VAL A 246 19.17 3.54 7.49
N ALA A 247 20.28 4.23 7.22
CA ALA A 247 21.60 3.63 7.19
C ALA A 247 21.97 3.00 8.54
N GLN A 248 21.68 3.68 9.65
CA GLN A 248 21.87 3.14 11.00
C GLN A 248 21.01 1.89 11.25
N ALA A 249 19.74 1.90 10.84
CA ALA A 249 18.84 0.76 11.01
C ALA A 249 19.26 -0.46 10.17
N LEU A 250 19.76 -0.24 8.95
CA LEU A 250 20.26 -1.30 8.08
C LEU A 250 21.52 -1.96 8.63
N ALA A 251 22.47 -1.17 9.14
CA ALA A 251 23.67 -1.71 9.78
C ALA A 251 23.33 -2.57 11.01
N ASP A 252 22.35 -2.14 11.81
CA ASP A 252 21.83 -2.92 12.94
C ASP A 252 21.18 -4.24 12.48
N ALA A 253 20.34 -4.20 11.44
CA ALA A 253 19.69 -5.38 10.89
C ALA A 253 20.71 -6.40 10.36
N GLU A 254 21.76 -5.94 9.69
CA GLU A 254 22.85 -6.78 9.18
C GLU A 254 23.63 -7.44 10.32
N ALA A 255 24.02 -6.66 11.34
CA ALA A 255 24.73 -7.16 12.52
C ALA A 255 23.95 -8.24 13.28
N ASN A 256 22.61 -8.17 13.25
CA ASN A 256 21.72 -9.14 13.89
C ASN A 256 21.21 -10.24 12.93
N GLY A 257 21.65 -10.25 11.67
CA GLY A 257 21.28 -11.27 10.69
C GLY A 257 19.80 -11.28 10.29
N ILE A 258 19.09 -10.16 10.43
CA ILE A 258 17.66 -10.03 10.08
C ILE A 258 17.50 -9.97 8.56
N LYS A 259 16.69 -10.87 7.98
CA LYS A 259 16.55 -11.04 6.51
C LYS A 259 15.13 -11.37 6.08
N GLY A 260 14.87 -11.25 4.77
CA GLY A 260 13.62 -11.68 4.15
C GLY A 260 12.40 -10.94 4.69
N LYS A 261 11.29 -11.65 4.94
CA LYS A 261 10.01 -11.02 5.32
C LYS A 261 10.04 -10.22 6.64
N ASP A 262 11.04 -10.49 7.49
CA ASP A 262 11.20 -9.91 8.82
C ASP A 262 12.02 -8.62 8.81
N ILE A 263 12.69 -8.29 7.69
CA ILE A 263 13.53 -7.09 7.59
C ILE A 263 12.72 -5.79 7.65
N THR A 264 11.58 -5.71 6.93
CA THR A 264 10.79 -4.48 6.88
C THR A 264 10.18 -4.11 8.25
N PRO A 265 9.53 -5.03 9.00
CA PRO A 265 9.04 -4.71 10.34
C PRO A 265 10.16 -4.26 11.29
N HIS A 266 11.33 -4.93 11.25
CA HIS A 266 12.49 -4.56 12.06
C HIS A 266 12.95 -3.12 11.77
N LEU A 267 13.13 -2.78 10.50
CA LEU A 267 13.60 -1.46 10.09
C LEU A 267 12.60 -0.35 10.45
N LEU A 268 11.30 -0.58 10.31
CA LEU A 268 10.28 0.42 10.70
C LEU A 268 10.28 0.67 12.22
N ALA A 269 10.40 -0.39 13.03
CA ALA A 269 10.52 -0.26 14.48
C ALA A 269 11.80 0.47 14.90
N ALA A 270 12.92 0.20 14.23
CA ALA A 270 14.18 0.91 14.46
C ALA A 270 14.05 2.41 14.13
N LEU A 271 13.42 2.76 13.01
CA LEU A 271 13.17 4.15 12.62
C LEU A 271 12.25 4.88 13.61
N GLU A 272 11.21 4.22 14.13
CA GLU A 272 10.36 4.79 15.17
C GLU A 272 11.19 5.16 16.42
N ARG A 273 12.04 4.24 16.87
CA ARG A 273 12.93 4.48 18.01
C ARG A 273 13.93 5.62 17.74
N ILE A 274 14.59 5.62 16.59
CA ILE A 274 15.60 6.63 16.22
C ILE A 274 14.97 8.03 16.12
N THR A 275 13.75 8.13 15.57
CA THR A 275 13.07 9.40 15.35
C THR A 275 12.19 9.86 16.52
N GLY A 276 12.16 9.11 17.63
CA GLY A 276 11.31 9.41 18.78
C GLY A 276 9.81 9.40 18.43
N GLY A 277 9.37 8.52 17.54
CA GLY A 277 7.97 8.38 17.11
C GLY A 277 7.52 9.33 16.00
N ARG A 278 8.40 10.22 15.51
CA ARG A 278 8.07 11.12 14.39
C ARG A 278 7.82 10.37 13.09
N SER A 279 8.57 9.30 12.82
CA SER A 279 8.33 8.44 11.64
C SER A 279 6.94 7.81 11.66
N LEU A 280 6.47 7.32 12.81
CA LEU A 280 5.12 6.75 12.93
C LEU A 280 4.04 7.82 12.71
N THR A 281 4.24 9.02 13.24
CA THR A 281 3.33 10.16 13.04
C THR A 281 3.24 10.54 11.56
N ALA A 282 4.40 10.68 10.90
CA ALA A 282 4.48 10.94 9.46
C ALA A 282 3.85 9.82 8.62
N ASN A 283 4.03 8.55 9.01
CA ASN A 283 3.43 7.39 8.36
C ASN A 283 1.90 7.44 8.41
N ILE A 284 1.32 7.81 9.55
CA ILE A 284 -0.13 7.99 9.70
C ILE A 284 -0.63 9.16 8.83
N ALA A 285 0.10 10.28 8.79
CA ALA A 285 -0.27 11.43 7.96
C ALA A 285 -0.27 11.10 6.46
N LEU A 286 0.79 10.45 5.96
CA LEU A 286 0.88 10.07 4.54
C LEU A 286 -0.20 9.06 4.14
N ILE A 287 -0.53 8.07 4.98
CA ILE A 287 -1.51 7.04 4.59
C ILE A 287 -2.93 7.62 4.55
N ARG A 288 -3.24 8.57 5.43
CA ARG A 288 -4.50 9.34 5.37
C ARG A 288 -4.57 10.23 4.14
N ASN A 289 -3.46 10.89 3.79
CA ASN A 289 -3.40 11.69 2.57
C ASN A 289 -3.63 10.82 1.32
N ASN A 290 -3.01 9.64 1.27
CA ASN A 290 -3.18 8.69 0.17
C ASN A 290 -4.61 8.16 0.07
N ALA A 291 -5.26 7.85 1.20
CA ALA A 291 -6.66 7.44 1.25
C ALA A 291 -7.60 8.50 0.65
N ARG A 292 -7.37 9.77 0.96
CA ARG A 292 -8.14 10.90 0.41
C ARG A 292 -7.97 11.05 -1.10
N VAL A 293 -6.72 10.99 -1.58
CA VAL A 293 -6.43 11.06 -3.04
C VAL A 293 -7.05 9.87 -3.77
N ALA A 294 -6.92 8.66 -3.20
CA ALA A 294 -7.51 7.44 -3.76
C ALA A 294 -9.03 7.51 -3.86
N ALA A 295 -9.72 8.06 -2.86
CA ALA A 295 -11.17 8.28 -2.92
C ALA A 295 -11.55 9.22 -4.06
N GLY A 296 -10.78 10.31 -4.27
CA GLY A 296 -10.97 11.20 -5.41
C GLY A 296 -10.79 10.51 -6.75
N VAL A 297 -9.75 9.67 -6.91
CA VAL A 297 -9.51 8.89 -8.14
C VAL A 297 -10.63 7.87 -8.37
N ALA A 298 -11.08 7.17 -7.32
CA ALA A 298 -12.18 6.22 -7.42
C ALA A 298 -13.49 6.90 -7.83
N ALA A 299 -13.80 8.07 -7.26
CA ALA A 299 -14.95 8.87 -7.65
C ALA A 299 -14.85 9.36 -9.10
N ALA A 300 -13.68 9.84 -9.51
CA ALA A 300 -13.44 10.26 -10.89
C ALA A 300 -13.61 9.11 -11.89
N LEU A 301 -13.20 7.88 -11.53
CA LEU A 301 -13.42 6.68 -12.34
C LEU A 301 -14.91 6.31 -12.46
N ALA A 302 -15.65 6.37 -11.35
CA ALA A 302 -17.07 5.98 -11.26
C ALA A 302 -18.02 6.96 -11.97
N ALA A 303 -17.63 8.22 -12.17
CA ALA A 303 -18.47 9.26 -12.75
C ALA A 303 -18.64 9.19 -14.29
N ALA A 304 -18.07 8.18 -14.97
CA ALA A 304 -18.06 8.07 -16.44
C ALA A 304 -18.82 6.86 -16.96
#